data_AF-A0A7S1RWZ4-F1
#
_entry.id   AF-A0A7S1RWZ4-F1
#
_cell.length_a   1.000
_cell.length_b   1.000
_cell.length_c   1.000
_cell.angle_alpha   90.00
_cell.angle_beta   90.00
_cell.angle_gamma   90.00
#
_symmetry.space_group_name_H-M   'P 1'
#
loop_
_entity.id
_entity.type
_entity.pdbx_description
1 polymer ?
#
loop_
_entity_poly.entity_id
_entity_poly.type
_entity_poly.pdbx_seq_one_letter_code
_entity_poly.pdbx_strand_id
1 'polypeptide(L)'
;QKRLCPTDMVGKVAKSPAGDSRTNIRTYAQNVAVACWCAKMFRHSFGQGSLFFVPCYFYDSISACDPGAEAPLPDFEEFASERHIHGVFTKYNSNRGYVLQGP
;
A
#
# COMPACT_ATOMS: atom_id res chain seq x y z
N GLN A 1 26.14 -0.61 1.25
CA GLN A 1 24.78 -0.87 0.73
C GLN A 1 23.87 -1.13 1.94
N LYS A 2 23.03 -0.18 2.35
CA LYS A 2 22.16 -0.37 3.52
C LYS A 2 21.02 -1.33 3.13
N ARG A 3 20.99 -2.53 3.73
CA ARG A 3 19.81 -3.42 3.69
C ARG A 3 18.63 -2.66 4.29
N LEU A 4 17.52 -2.61 3.58
CA LEU A 4 16.26 -2.12 4.13
C LEU A 4 15.80 -3.14 5.17
N CYS A 5 15.63 -2.71 6.41
CA CYS A 5 15.17 -3.58 7.48
C CYS A 5 13.67 -3.89 7.26
N PRO A 6 13.23 -5.15 7.42
CA PRO A 6 11.82 -5.52 7.30
C PRO A 6 10.86 -4.75 8.23
N THR A 7 11.39 -4.15 9.30
CA THR A 7 10.67 -3.25 10.23
C THR A 7 10.17 -1.94 9.61
N ASP A 8 10.57 -1.62 8.37
CA ASP A 8 10.21 -0.36 7.71
C ASP A 8 9.10 -0.53 6.64
N MET A 9 8.41 -1.67 6.63
CA MET A 9 7.36 -2.01 5.67
C MET A 9 6.01 -2.26 6.35
N VAL A 10 4.92 -1.97 5.65
CA VAL A 10 3.55 -2.21 6.12
C VAL A 10 2.84 -3.12 5.13
N GLY A 11 2.45 -4.32 5.60
CA GLY A 11 1.59 -5.25 4.86
C GLY A 11 0.12 -4.89 5.00
N LYS A 12 -0.61 -4.93 3.88
CA LYS A 12 -2.05 -4.66 3.78
C LYS A 12 -2.76 -5.87 3.19
N VAL A 13 -3.80 -6.30 3.89
CA VAL A 13 -4.63 -7.46 3.55
C VAL A 13 -6.08 -7.02 3.46
N ALA A 14 -6.85 -7.65 2.58
CA ALA A 14 -8.27 -7.38 2.46
C ALA A 14 -9.00 -7.99 3.67
N LYS A 15 -9.82 -7.19 4.37
CA LYS A 15 -10.76 -7.76 5.35
C LYS A 15 -11.88 -8.45 4.56
N SER A 16 -12.00 -9.77 4.63
CA SER A 16 -13.20 -10.45 4.12
C SER A 16 -13.70 -11.48 5.13
N PRO A 17 -15.02 -11.49 5.40
CA PRO A 17 -15.69 -12.78 5.48
C PRO A 17 -17.12 -12.83 4.89
N ALA A 18 -17.56 -11.91 4.03
CA ALA A 18 -18.91 -12.00 3.42
C ALA A 18 -19.00 -11.39 2.01
N GLY A 19 -18.91 -12.25 0.99
CA GLY A 19 -19.72 -12.18 -0.24
C GLY A 19 -19.54 -11.04 -1.24
N ASP A 20 -18.73 -10.01 -1.01
CA ASP A 20 -18.51 -8.96 -2.02
C ASP A 20 -17.10 -8.36 -1.92
N SER A 21 -16.10 -9.17 -2.28
CA SER A 21 -14.69 -8.79 -2.38
C SER A 21 -14.47 -7.82 -3.56
N ARG A 22 -14.96 -6.58 -3.46
CA ARG A 22 -14.80 -5.57 -4.53
C ARG A 22 -13.40 -4.97 -4.62
N THR A 23 -12.45 -5.39 -3.77
CA THR A 23 -11.07 -4.88 -3.84
C THR A 23 -10.09 -6.03 -3.86
N ASN A 24 -9.75 -6.45 -5.07
CA ASN A 24 -8.63 -7.33 -5.34
C ASN A 24 -7.31 -6.58 -4.99
N ILE A 25 -6.46 -7.21 -4.17
CA ILE A 25 -5.17 -6.64 -3.71
C ILE A 25 -4.25 -6.32 -4.90
N ARG A 26 -4.29 -7.12 -5.96
CA ARG A 26 -3.58 -6.85 -7.22
C ARG A 26 -4.07 -5.55 -7.88
N THR A 27 -5.39 -5.37 -7.98
CA THR A 27 -5.97 -4.14 -8.53
C THR A 27 -5.60 -2.92 -7.68
N TYR A 28 -5.53 -3.07 -6.36
CA TYR A 28 -5.05 -2.02 -5.47
C TYR A 28 -3.60 -1.61 -5.80
N ALA A 29 -2.67 -2.56 -5.93
CA ALA A 29 -1.28 -2.26 -6.28
C ALA A 29 -1.15 -1.59 -7.66
N GLN A 30 -1.92 -2.05 -8.67
CA GLN A 30 -1.96 -1.44 -9.99
C GLN A 30 -2.45 0.02 -9.94
N ASN A 31 -3.50 0.30 -9.18
CA ASN A 31 -4.02 1.66 -9.03
C ASN A 31 -2.99 2.59 -8.37
N VAL A 32 -2.22 2.09 -7.39
CA VAL A 32 -1.12 2.88 -6.79
C VAL A 32 -0.02 3.16 -7.82
N ALA A 33 0.32 2.19 -8.69
CA ALA A 33 1.30 2.41 -9.74
C ALA A 33 0.87 3.51 -10.73
N VAL A 34 -0.41 3.51 -11.13
CA VAL A 34 -1.00 4.59 -11.95
C VAL A 34 -0.93 5.93 -11.23
N ALA A 35 -1.30 5.98 -9.94
CA ALA A 35 -1.21 7.20 -9.14
C ALA A 35 0.24 7.74 -9.04
N CYS A 36 1.23 6.85 -8.87
CA CYS A 36 2.65 7.21 -8.89
C CYS A 36 3.05 7.85 -10.23
N TRP A 37 2.60 7.27 -11.35
CA TRP A 37 2.85 7.82 -12.68
C TRP A 37 2.20 9.19 -12.87
N CYS A 38 0.93 9.35 -12.49
CA CYS A 38 0.23 10.63 -12.53
C CYS A 38 0.96 11.70 -11.71
N ALA A 39 1.42 11.38 -10.49
CA ALA A 39 2.20 12.30 -9.67
C ALA A 39 3.54 12.67 -10.32
N LYS A 40 4.22 11.71 -10.99
CA LYS A 40 5.44 12.01 -11.76
C LYS A 40 5.15 12.99 -12.90
N MET A 41 4.09 12.76 -13.68
CA MET A 41 3.72 13.65 -14.78
C MET A 41 3.32 15.04 -14.27
N PHE A 42 2.54 15.10 -13.20
CA PHE A 42 2.17 16.37 -12.56
C PHE A 42 3.40 17.16 -12.11
N ARG A 43 4.37 16.51 -11.46
CA ARG A 43 5.64 17.14 -11.08
C ARG A 43 6.40 17.71 -12.26
N HIS A 44 6.45 16.97 -13.37
CA HIS A 44 7.10 17.43 -14.58
C HIS A 44 6.40 18.65 -15.18
N SER A 45 5.07 18.69 -15.15
CA SER A 45 4.28 19.79 -15.74
C SER A 45 4.20 21.04 -14.87
N PHE A 46 4.19 20.91 -13.54
CA PHE A 46 3.91 22.02 -12.61
C PHE A 46 5.06 22.32 -11.63
N GLY A 47 6.17 21.59 -11.67
CA GLY A 47 7.34 21.83 -10.82
C GLY A 47 7.17 21.48 -9.34
N GLN A 48 6.08 20.82 -8.95
CA GLN A 48 5.75 20.60 -7.54
C GLN A 48 6.40 19.33 -6.96
N GLY A 49 7.71 19.38 -6.67
CA GLY A 49 8.52 18.20 -6.31
C GLY A 49 8.06 17.37 -5.10
N SER A 50 7.23 17.90 -4.22
CA SER A 50 6.78 17.26 -2.97
C SER A 50 5.63 16.26 -3.13
N LEU A 51 4.93 16.23 -4.26
CA LEU A 51 3.83 15.30 -4.47
C LEU A 51 4.34 13.94 -4.96
N PHE A 52 4.19 12.90 -4.15
CA PHE A 52 4.47 11.53 -4.53
C PHE A 52 3.49 10.57 -3.84
N PHE A 53 3.34 9.39 -4.44
CA PHE A 53 2.70 8.24 -3.81
C PHE A 53 3.78 7.24 -3.42
N VAL A 54 3.61 6.56 -2.29
CA VAL A 54 4.53 5.49 -1.89
C VAL A 54 4.31 4.29 -2.80
N PRO A 55 5.37 3.74 -3.43
CA PRO A 55 5.24 2.54 -4.23
C PRO A 55 4.68 1.38 -3.41
N CYS A 56 3.80 0.62 -4.04
CA CYS A 56 3.11 -0.51 -3.44
C CYS A 56 3.35 -1.75 -4.31
N TYR A 57 3.69 -2.87 -3.67
CA TYR A 57 4.03 -4.12 -4.33
C TYR A 57 3.05 -5.21 -3.91
N PHE A 58 2.62 -6.00 -4.88
CA PHE A 58 1.78 -7.16 -4.67
C PHE A 58 2.63 -8.40 -4.43
N TYR A 59 2.23 -9.20 -3.46
CA TYR A 59 2.86 -10.48 -3.13
C TYR A 59 1.79 -11.57 -3.09
N ASP A 60 2.00 -12.60 -3.88
CA ASP A 60 1.34 -13.89 -3.70
C ASP A 60 2.07 -14.60 -2.55
N SER A 61 1.36 -14.94 -1.48
CA SER A 61 1.95 -15.79 -0.44
C SER A 61 2.06 -17.20 -1.01
N ILE A 62 3.27 -17.63 -1.32
CA ILE A 62 3.55 -19.05 -1.52
C ILE A 62 3.73 -19.59 -0.11
N SER A 63 2.78 -20.40 0.35
CA SER A 63 2.77 -21.02 1.68
C SER A 63 4.15 -21.59 2.01
N ALA A 64 4.88 -20.90 2.91
CA ALA A 64 6.12 -21.40 3.47
C ALA A 64 5.79 -22.08 4.80
N CYS A 65 5.28 -23.31 4.71
CA CYS A 65 5.26 -24.21 5.85
C CYS A 65 6.71 -24.63 6.16
N ASP A 66 7.49 -23.77 6.81
CA ASP A 66 8.73 -24.18 7.48
C ASP A 66 8.39 -24.56 8.94
N PRO A 67 8.52 -25.84 9.34
CA PRO A 67 8.11 -26.33 10.66
C PRO A 67 9.15 -25.95 11.73
N GLY A 68 9.37 -24.66 11.98
CA GLY A 68 10.35 -24.25 13.00
C GLY A 68 10.49 -22.76 13.36
N ALA A 69 9.75 -21.83 12.74
CA ALA A 69 9.89 -20.40 13.05
C ALA A 69 8.74 -19.87 13.92
N GLU A 70 9.07 -19.15 14.99
CA GLU A 70 8.13 -18.53 15.92
C GLU A 70 7.16 -17.57 15.22
N ALA A 71 5.89 -17.70 15.61
CA ALA A 71 4.69 -16.98 15.17
C ALA A 71 4.24 -17.27 13.72
N PRO A 72 3.08 -17.95 13.52
CA PRO A 72 2.50 -18.09 12.19
C PRO A 72 2.13 -16.69 11.68
N LEU A 73 2.73 -16.27 10.57
CA LEU A 73 2.14 -15.20 9.76
C LEU A 73 0.68 -15.63 9.49
N PRO A 74 -0.31 -14.75 9.66
CA PRO A 74 -1.68 -15.15 9.38
C PRO A 74 -1.74 -15.59 7.91
N ASP A 75 -2.43 -16.71 7.65
CA ASP A 75 -2.60 -17.27 6.31
C ASP A 75 -3.35 -16.27 5.43
N PHE A 76 -2.60 -15.39 4.75
CA PHE A 76 -3.13 -14.47 3.76
C PHE A 76 -2.60 -14.89 2.40
N GLU A 77 -3.48 -15.40 1.53
CA GLU A 77 -3.11 -15.84 0.19
C GLU A 77 -2.44 -14.73 -0.63
N GLU A 78 -2.87 -13.48 -0.44
CA GLU A 78 -2.37 -12.31 -1.15
C GLU A 78 -2.26 -11.10 -0.20
N PHE A 79 -1.19 -10.32 -0.35
CA PHE A 79 -1.07 -9.04 0.33
C PHE A 79 -0.34 -7.99 -0.51
N ALA A 80 -0.55 -6.74 -0.16
CA ALA A 80 0.17 -5.62 -0.73
C ALA A 80 1.11 -5.02 0.33
N SER A 81 2.31 -4.62 -0.04
CA SER A 81 3.26 -4.01 0.89
C SER A 81 3.81 -2.69 0.36
N GLU A 82 3.97 -1.73 1.26
CA GLU A 82 4.55 -0.41 1.00
C GLU A 82 5.48 -0.01 2.15
N ARG A 83 6.32 1.01 1.93
CA ARG A 83 7.15 1.55 3.01
C ARG A 83 6.30 2.22 4.08
N HIS A 84 6.68 2.02 5.33
CA HIS A 84 6.13 2.77 6.44
C HIS A 84 6.43 4.27 6.29
N ILE A 85 5.39 5.09 6.50
CA ILE A 85 5.51 6.55 6.51
C ILE A 85 5.47 7.00 7.97
N HIS A 86 6.59 7.54 8.46
CA HIS A 86 6.63 8.15 9.79
C HIS A 86 5.89 9.49 9.80
N GLY A 87 5.08 9.71 10.84
CA GLY A 87 4.36 10.97 11.06
C GLY A 87 2.86 10.77 11.23
N VAL A 88 2.12 11.88 11.16
CA VAL A 88 0.65 11.87 11.28
C VAL A 88 0.02 11.63 9.92
N PHE A 89 -0.69 10.51 9.77
CA PHE A 89 -1.45 10.23 8.57
C PHE A 89 -2.73 11.08 8.54
N THR A 90 -2.86 11.93 7.52
CA THR A 90 -4.02 12.82 7.34
C THR A 90 -4.68 12.53 5.99
N LYS A 91 -6.01 12.45 5.98
CA LYS A 91 -6.81 12.27 4.77
C LYS A 91 -7.41 13.61 4.35
N TYR A 92 -7.03 14.13 3.19
CA TYR A 92 -7.49 15.42 2.68
C TYR A 92 -8.84 15.37 1.94
N ASN A 93 -9.15 14.25 1.30
CA ASN A 93 -10.42 14.07 0.59
C ASN A 93 -10.87 12.60 0.58
N SER A 94 -12.10 12.37 0.13
CA SER A 94 -12.64 11.03 -0.13
C SER A 94 -12.91 10.82 -1.61
N ASN A 95 -13.07 9.55 -1.99
CA ASN A 95 -13.51 9.15 -3.31
C ASN A 95 -15.00 9.46 -3.60
N ARG A 96 -15.71 10.14 -2.69
CA ARG A 96 -17.12 10.56 -2.87
C ARG A 96 -17.31 12.08 -2.82
N GLY A 97 -16.25 12.84 -3.09
CA GLY A 97 -16.32 14.30 -3.19
C GLY A 97 -16.28 15.04 -1.85
N TYR A 98 -16.23 14.34 -0.70
CA TYR A 98 -16.00 15.00 0.59
C TYR A 98 -14.58 15.55 0.66
N VAL A 99 -14.47 16.85 0.92
CA VAL A 99 -13.23 17.51 1.30
C VAL A 99 -13.16 17.51 2.82
N LEU A 100 -12.13 16.87 3.36
CA LEU A 100 -11.86 16.92 4.79
C LEU A 100 -10.96 18.14 4.99
N GLN A 101 -11.49 19.18 5.64
CA GLN A 101 -10.66 20.31 6.02
C GLN A 101 -9.47 19.77 6.83
N GLY A 102 -8.26 20.12 6.41
CA GLY A 102 -7.05 19.80 7.16
C GLY A 102 -7.10 20.46 8.55
N PRO A 103 -6.16 20.10 9.44
CA PRO A 103 -5.93 20.88 10.65
C PRO A 103 -5.66 22.35 10.35
#